data_AF-A0A357G1B5-F1
#
_entry.id   AF-A0A357G1B5-F1
#
_cell.length_a   1.000
_cell.length_b   1.000
_cell.length_c   1.000
_cell.angle_alpha   90.00
_cell.angle_beta   90.00
_cell.angle_gamma   90.00
#
_symmetry.space_group_name_H-M   'P 1'
#
loop_
_entity.id
_entity.type
_entity.pdbx_description
1 polymer ?
#
loop_
_entity_poly.entity_id
_entity_poly.type
_entity_poly.pdbx_seq_one_letter_code
_entity_poly.pdbx_strand_id
1 'polypeptide(L)'
;GNYRDIPARHLGVLLKNESLSDEQRFRLTVEAVGKNILEPEDLKKLYLLSDAGEKPIDTLAQWQLPAYFLYKVKNEKDPEKRWNILSQHVFGLLDNYGVMALSPYAEYMQNLKPANPTLSEIGATIRILHSAGQSISPYWSEVLGSMYNGNIAASDEYKRLYFIAFLSKTDYRKSAEEKERVEAFLSKSKAAHSLFLKNIIENLDRSYENDHNASKVYEKDFDLTSVEDYVMPSVDVWDRLVLVSQNRNIGETILLSTFALQGAPIDRFYPGVLRNVLMSFNTVGLTNVSRELIVEALLEI
;
A
#
# COMPACT_ATOMS: atom_id res chain seq x y z
N GLY A 1 22.08 -7.96 -9.30
CA GLY A 1 21.77 -7.98 -7.86
C GLY A 1 20.44 -7.32 -7.65
N ASN A 2 19.65 -7.80 -6.69
CA ASN A 2 18.37 -7.19 -6.35
C ASN A 2 18.63 -5.86 -5.61
N TYR A 3 18.33 -4.73 -6.23
CA TYR A 3 18.56 -3.41 -5.63
C TYR A 3 17.66 -3.16 -4.41
N ARG A 4 16.54 -3.90 -4.30
CA ARG A 4 15.57 -3.80 -3.20
C ARG A 4 16.17 -4.15 -1.83
N ASP A 5 17.21 -4.98 -1.82
CA ASP A 5 17.83 -5.48 -0.60
C ASP A 5 18.94 -4.55 -0.06
N ILE A 6 19.22 -3.44 -0.75
CA ILE A 6 20.26 -2.49 -0.33
C ILE A 6 19.74 -1.70 0.90
N PRO A 7 20.45 -1.71 2.04
CA PRO A 7 20.03 -0.92 3.20
C PRO A 7 20.00 0.58 2.89
N ALA A 8 18.99 1.29 3.41
CA ALA A 8 18.76 2.72 3.17
C ALA A 8 20.02 3.58 3.34
N ARG A 9 20.78 3.34 4.42
CA ARG A 9 22.04 4.05 4.73
C ARG A 9 23.11 3.99 3.63
N HIS A 10 23.05 3.02 2.72
CA HIS A 10 24.04 2.86 1.64
C HIS A 10 23.61 3.52 0.33
N LEU A 11 22.31 3.73 0.11
CA LEU A 11 21.78 4.25 -1.17
C LEU A 11 22.32 5.64 -1.51
N GLY A 12 22.37 6.55 -0.54
CA GLY A 12 22.90 7.90 -0.76
C GLY A 12 24.39 7.95 -1.11
N VAL A 13 25.19 6.99 -0.62
CA VAL A 13 26.62 6.87 -0.98
C VAL A 13 26.76 6.29 -2.38
N LEU A 14 25.99 5.25 -2.70
CA LEU A 14 26.02 4.62 -4.01
C LEU A 14 25.63 5.59 -5.13
N LEU A 15 24.58 6.40 -4.92
CA LEU A 15 24.09 7.38 -5.90
C LEU A 15 25.12 8.48 -6.24
N LYS A 16 26.07 8.75 -5.34
CA LYS A 16 27.15 9.72 -5.58
C LYS A 16 28.27 9.17 -6.44
N ASN A 17 28.27 7.86 -6.73
CA ASN A 17 29.29 7.27 -7.59
C ASN A 17 29.06 7.68 -9.07
N GLU A 18 30.02 8.39 -9.64
CA GLU A 18 29.98 8.85 -11.03
C GLU A 18 30.09 7.70 -12.03
N SER A 19 30.66 6.56 -11.64
CA SER A 19 30.88 5.40 -12.52
C SER A 19 29.62 4.53 -12.72
N LEU A 20 28.48 4.90 -12.14
CA LEU A 20 27.23 4.15 -12.32
C LEU A 20 26.75 4.29 -13.77
N SER A 21 26.37 3.16 -14.37
CA SER A 21 25.62 3.21 -15.63
C SER A 21 24.24 3.83 -15.41
N ASP A 22 23.62 4.34 -16.48
CA ASP A 22 22.31 4.97 -16.38
C ASP A 22 21.24 4.03 -15.82
N GLU A 23 21.27 2.74 -16.17
CA GLU A 23 20.36 1.75 -15.61
C GLU A 23 20.59 1.56 -14.09
N GLN A 24 21.84 1.49 -13.65
CA GLN A 24 22.16 1.35 -12.22
C GLN A 24 21.69 2.58 -11.45
N ARG A 25 21.96 3.77 -12.01
CA ARG A 25 21.52 5.05 -11.45
C ARG A 25 19.99 5.11 -11.36
N PHE A 26 19.29 4.72 -12.41
CA PHE A 26 17.83 4.64 -12.41
C PHE A 26 17.30 3.72 -11.30
N ARG A 27 17.79 2.47 -11.23
CA ARG A 27 17.34 1.50 -10.23
C ARG A 27 17.63 1.95 -8.80
N LEU A 28 18.80 2.55 -8.56
CA LEU A 28 19.15 3.12 -7.26
C LEU A 28 18.29 4.33 -6.90
N THR A 29 17.94 5.19 -7.86
CA THR A 29 17.03 6.31 -7.64
C THR A 29 15.63 5.81 -7.29
N VAL A 30 15.09 4.83 -8.03
CA VAL A 30 13.80 4.20 -7.71
C VAL A 30 13.79 3.67 -6.28
N GLU A 31 14.84 2.95 -5.89
CA GLU A 31 14.96 2.40 -4.54
C GLU A 31 15.10 3.50 -3.47
N ALA A 32 15.86 4.56 -3.75
CA ALA A 32 16.04 5.68 -2.84
C ALA A 32 14.74 6.46 -2.63
N VAL A 33 13.92 6.65 -3.67
CA VAL A 33 12.56 7.18 -3.53
C VAL A 33 11.68 6.21 -2.75
N GLY A 34 11.78 4.91 -3.03
CA GLY A 34 11.08 3.85 -2.31
C GLY A 34 11.30 3.85 -0.80
N LYS A 35 12.50 4.26 -0.36
CA LYS A 35 12.87 4.36 1.05
C LYS A 35 12.84 5.79 1.61
N ASN A 36 12.18 6.72 0.92
CA ASN A 36 12.05 8.13 1.32
C ASN A 36 13.40 8.83 1.57
N ILE A 37 14.45 8.45 0.84
CA ILE A 37 15.76 9.11 0.86
C ILE A 37 15.81 10.25 -0.17
N LEU A 38 15.15 10.03 -1.30
CA LEU A 38 14.92 11.02 -2.35
C LEU A 38 13.42 11.28 -2.48
N GLU A 39 13.08 12.44 -3.03
CA GLU A 39 11.70 12.81 -3.27
C GLU A 39 11.22 12.21 -4.60
N PRO A 40 9.91 11.93 -4.76
CA PRO A 40 9.36 11.47 -6.04
C PRO A 40 9.68 12.37 -7.24
N GLU A 41 9.91 13.67 -7.01
CA GLU A 41 10.31 14.61 -8.05
C GLU A 41 11.70 14.34 -8.63
N ASP A 42 12.60 13.72 -7.87
CA ASP A 42 13.92 13.35 -8.38
C ASP A 42 13.83 12.22 -9.42
N LEU A 43 12.85 11.31 -9.26
CA LEU A 43 12.53 10.30 -10.27
C LEU A 43 11.95 10.93 -11.54
N LYS A 44 11.06 11.94 -11.40
CA LYS A 44 10.52 12.67 -12.57
C LYS A 44 11.62 13.41 -13.33
N LYS A 45 12.57 14.04 -12.65
CA LYS A 45 13.74 14.68 -13.29
C LYS A 45 14.54 13.68 -14.11
N LEU A 46 14.76 12.48 -13.58
CA LEU A 46 15.49 11.43 -14.29
C LEU A 46 14.76 10.99 -15.57
N TYR A 47 13.43 10.93 -15.56
CA TYR A 47 12.63 10.67 -16.77
C TYR A 47 12.70 11.80 -17.79
N LEU A 48 12.77 13.05 -17.35
CA LEU A 48 12.97 14.18 -18.26
C LEU A 48 14.35 14.14 -18.92
N LEU A 49 15.38 13.75 -18.18
CA LEU A 49 16.76 13.66 -18.69
C LEU A 49 17.00 12.48 -19.63
N SER A 50 16.12 11.49 -19.68
CA SER A 50 16.33 10.30 -20.52
C SER A 50 16.06 10.56 -22.01
N ASP A 51 15.45 11.70 -22.38
CA ASP A 51 15.00 12.06 -23.73
C ASP A 51 14.24 10.94 -24.45
N ALA A 52 13.52 10.10 -23.69
CA ALA A 52 12.96 8.86 -24.23
C ALA A 52 11.71 9.13 -25.07
N GLY A 53 10.93 10.15 -24.72
CA GLY A 53 9.59 10.40 -25.27
C GLY A 53 9.52 10.59 -26.80
N GLU A 54 10.60 11.06 -27.41
CA GLU A 54 10.66 11.37 -28.85
C GLU A 54 11.35 10.28 -29.68
N LYS A 55 11.97 9.28 -29.03
CA LYS A 55 12.75 8.25 -29.71
C LYS A 55 11.86 7.06 -30.12
N PRO A 56 12.18 6.37 -31.23
CA PRO A 56 11.57 5.08 -31.58
C PRO A 56 11.80 4.04 -30.47
N ILE A 57 10.77 3.26 -30.12
CA ILE A 57 10.81 2.33 -28.98
C ILE A 57 11.91 1.25 -29.11
N ASP A 58 12.21 0.82 -30.34
CA ASP A 58 13.24 -0.16 -30.68
C ASP A 58 14.67 0.34 -30.46
N THR A 59 14.85 1.66 -30.34
CA THR A 59 16.14 2.29 -30.03
C THR A 59 16.36 2.54 -28.55
N LEU A 60 15.34 2.31 -27.71
CA LEU A 60 15.39 2.60 -26.29
C LEU A 60 16.04 1.46 -25.51
N ALA A 61 16.90 1.83 -24.56
CA ALA A 61 17.31 0.92 -23.52
C ALA A 61 16.11 0.58 -22.62
N GLN A 62 16.11 -0.62 -22.05
CA GLN A 62 14.99 -1.11 -21.22
C GLN A 62 14.64 -0.14 -20.08
N TRP A 63 15.64 0.44 -19.41
CA TRP A 63 15.44 1.37 -18.29
C TRP A 63 14.75 2.68 -18.69
N GLN A 64 14.70 3.00 -19.99
CA GLN A 64 14.05 4.20 -20.52
C GLN A 64 12.56 3.98 -20.81
N LEU A 65 12.08 2.72 -20.84
CA LEU A 65 10.68 2.41 -21.13
C LEU A 65 9.70 3.09 -20.16
N PRO A 66 9.94 3.12 -18.83
CA PRO A 66 9.09 3.88 -17.92
C PRO A 66 8.98 5.37 -18.26
N ALA A 67 10.07 6.02 -18.71
CA ALA A 67 10.02 7.42 -19.11
C ALA A 67 9.29 7.61 -20.45
N TYR A 68 9.52 6.70 -21.42
CA TYR A 68 8.87 6.72 -22.73
C TYR A 68 7.35 6.61 -22.61
N PHE A 69 6.85 5.61 -21.87
CA PHE A 69 5.41 5.42 -21.72
C PHE A 69 4.77 6.53 -20.89
N LEU A 70 5.49 7.13 -19.92
CA LEU A 70 4.99 8.30 -19.19
C LEU A 70 4.77 9.47 -20.13
N TYR A 71 5.71 9.71 -21.05
CA TYR A 71 5.55 10.72 -22.09
C TYR A 71 4.32 10.45 -22.98
N LYS A 72 4.09 9.19 -23.38
CA LYS A 72 2.89 8.83 -24.16
C LYS A 72 1.59 9.05 -23.38
N VAL A 73 1.53 8.61 -22.12
CA VAL A 73 0.38 8.80 -21.22
C VAL A 73 0.07 10.27 -21.01
N LYS A 74 1.10 11.09 -20.75
CA LYS A 74 0.98 12.54 -20.54
C LYS A 74 0.42 13.28 -21.75
N ASN A 75 0.83 12.89 -22.95
CA ASN A 75 0.42 13.57 -24.18
C ASN A 75 -0.85 13.01 -24.82
N GLU A 76 -1.34 11.85 -24.37
CA GLU A 76 -2.60 11.29 -24.83
C GLU A 76 -3.78 12.02 -24.19
N LYS A 77 -4.65 12.60 -25.03
CA LYS A 77 -5.82 13.37 -24.60
C LYS A 77 -7.06 12.49 -24.44
N ASP A 78 -7.13 11.39 -25.18
CA ASP A 78 -8.24 10.44 -25.16
C ASP A 78 -8.11 9.50 -23.95
N PRO A 79 -9.06 9.51 -22.98
CA PRO A 79 -9.01 8.66 -21.80
C PRO A 79 -8.94 7.16 -22.13
N GLU A 80 -9.60 6.70 -23.18
CA GLU A 80 -9.63 5.29 -23.56
C GLU A 80 -8.27 4.84 -24.10
N LYS A 81 -7.67 5.65 -24.98
CA LYS A 81 -6.31 5.40 -25.47
C LYS A 81 -5.28 5.49 -24.35
N ARG A 82 -5.44 6.44 -23.43
CA ARG A 82 -4.57 6.55 -22.25
C ARG A 82 -4.65 5.28 -21.40
N TRP A 83 -5.87 4.77 -21.16
CA TRP A 83 -6.06 3.50 -20.46
C TRP A 83 -5.40 2.34 -21.20
N ASN A 84 -5.54 2.26 -22.52
CA ASN A 84 -4.89 1.22 -23.32
C ASN A 84 -3.36 1.24 -23.22
N ILE A 85 -2.74 2.43 -23.16
CA ILE A 85 -1.30 2.54 -22.94
C ILE A 85 -0.93 2.01 -21.54
N LEU A 86 -1.72 2.35 -20.52
CA LEU A 86 -1.48 1.88 -19.15
C LEU A 86 -1.60 0.36 -19.05
N SER A 87 -2.69 -0.20 -19.55
CA SER A 87 -2.99 -1.64 -19.48
C SER A 87 -2.00 -2.50 -20.25
N GLN A 88 -1.72 -2.13 -21.50
CA GLN A 88 -0.92 -2.96 -22.41
C GLN A 88 0.59 -2.85 -22.17
N HIS A 89 1.05 -1.73 -21.61
CA HIS A 89 2.49 -1.46 -21.52
C HIS A 89 2.96 -1.14 -20.12
N VAL A 90 2.31 -0.21 -19.42
CA VAL A 90 2.82 0.31 -18.15
C VAL A 90 2.75 -0.73 -17.04
N PHE A 91 1.66 -1.49 -16.92
CA PHE A 91 1.57 -2.52 -15.89
C PHE A 91 2.56 -3.66 -16.10
N GLY A 92 2.94 -3.97 -17.35
CA GLY A 92 4.00 -4.94 -17.65
C GLY A 92 5.39 -4.53 -17.15
N LEU A 93 5.58 -3.27 -16.75
CA LEU A 93 6.84 -2.78 -16.19
C LEU A 93 6.97 -3.03 -14.68
N LEU A 94 5.88 -3.41 -13.99
CA LEU A 94 5.87 -3.62 -12.54
C LEU A 94 6.85 -4.70 -12.11
N ASP A 95 6.89 -5.83 -12.82
CA ASP A 95 7.76 -6.95 -12.45
C ASP A 95 9.25 -6.58 -12.58
N ASN A 96 9.58 -5.74 -13.57
CA ASN A 96 10.96 -5.38 -13.90
C ASN A 96 11.51 -4.23 -13.04
N TYR A 97 10.66 -3.29 -12.65
CA TYR A 97 11.09 -2.04 -12.01
C TYR A 97 10.43 -1.76 -10.66
N GLY A 98 9.35 -2.47 -10.33
CA GLY A 98 8.57 -2.26 -9.12
C GLY A 98 7.61 -1.09 -9.22
N VAL A 99 6.69 -1.05 -8.24
CA VAL A 99 5.61 -0.05 -8.13
C VAL A 99 6.19 1.37 -8.08
N MET A 100 7.28 1.58 -7.34
CA MET A 100 7.84 2.92 -7.12
C MET A 100 8.35 3.57 -8.41
N ALA A 101 8.87 2.80 -9.36
CA ALA A 101 9.26 3.32 -10.67
C ALA A 101 8.06 3.92 -11.44
N LEU A 102 6.85 3.42 -11.15
CA LEU A 102 5.63 3.84 -11.79
C LEU A 102 4.86 4.90 -10.98
N SER A 103 5.38 5.34 -9.82
CA SER A 103 4.74 6.40 -9.02
C SER A 103 4.47 7.70 -9.80
N PRO A 104 5.28 8.13 -10.80
CA PRO A 104 4.94 9.30 -11.62
C PRO A 104 3.67 9.16 -12.47
N TYR A 105 3.19 7.93 -12.69
CA TYR A 105 1.95 7.70 -13.43
C TYR A 105 0.69 7.99 -12.60
N ALA A 106 0.82 8.09 -11.28
CA ALA A 106 -0.29 8.24 -10.35
C ALA A 106 -1.20 9.44 -10.70
N GLU A 107 -0.61 10.57 -11.12
CA GLU A 107 -1.36 11.77 -11.52
C GLU A 107 -2.30 11.53 -12.72
N TYR A 108 -1.94 10.60 -13.61
CA TYR A 108 -2.73 10.25 -14.79
C TYR A 108 -3.72 9.12 -14.52
N MET A 109 -3.56 8.39 -13.42
CA MET A 109 -4.44 7.28 -13.00
C MET A 109 -5.54 7.73 -12.05
N GLN A 110 -5.28 8.73 -11.20
CA GLN A 110 -6.18 9.13 -10.12
C GLN A 110 -7.61 9.40 -10.60
N ASN A 111 -7.76 10.11 -11.72
CA ASN A 111 -9.07 10.50 -12.26
C ASN A 111 -9.44 9.77 -13.56
N LEU A 112 -8.69 8.73 -13.92
CA LEU A 112 -8.96 7.97 -15.12
C LEU A 112 -10.11 6.99 -14.89
N LYS A 113 -11.10 7.00 -15.79
CA LYS A 113 -12.17 6.00 -15.81
C LYS A 113 -11.75 4.86 -16.75
N PRO A 114 -11.35 3.69 -16.23
CA PRO A 114 -10.86 2.59 -17.06
C PRO A 114 -12.00 1.96 -17.86
N ALA A 115 -11.68 1.49 -19.07
CA ALA A 115 -12.59 0.68 -19.88
C ALA A 115 -12.37 -0.80 -19.53
N ASN A 116 -13.28 -1.38 -18.75
CA ASN A 116 -13.29 -2.80 -18.36
C ASN A 116 -11.96 -3.32 -17.76
N PRO A 117 -11.47 -2.75 -16.65
CA PRO A 117 -10.23 -3.22 -16.04
C PRO A 117 -10.38 -4.62 -15.43
N THR A 118 -9.28 -5.36 -15.40
CA THR A 118 -9.13 -6.59 -14.63
C THR A 118 -8.81 -6.29 -13.16
N LEU A 119 -8.98 -7.28 -12.26
CA LEU A 119 -8.60 -7.11 -10.85
C LEU A 119 -7.11 -6.78 -10.67
N SER A 120 -6.24 -7.45 -11.44
CA SER A 120 -4.80 -7.21 -11.41
C SER A 120 -4.46 -5.76 -11.77
N GLU A 121 -5.12 -5.19 -12.78
CA GLU A 121 -4.91 -3.80 -13.20
C GLU A 121 -5.42 -2.80 -12.17
N ILE A 122 -6.53 -3.10 -11.48
CA ILE A 122 -7.01 -2.29 -10.36
C ILE A 122 -6.02 -2.35 -9.20
N GLY A 123 -5.53 -3.56 -8.86
CA GLY A 123 -4.53 -3.76 -7.83
C GLY A 123 -3.22 -3.03 -8.14
N ALA A 124 -2.75 -3.10 -9.39
CA ALA A 124 -1.60 -2.34 -9.87
C ALA A 124 -1.81 -0.82 -9.71
N THR A 125 -2.98 -0.33 -10.13
CA THR A 125 -3.31 1.10 -10.04
C THR A 125 -3.34 1.58 -8.59
N ILE A 126 -3.99 0.82 -7.70
CA ILE A 126 -4.07 1.14 -6.28
C ILE A 126 -2.67 1.18 -5.65
N ARG A 127 -1.81 0.20 -5.96
CA ARG A 127 -0.41 0.18 -5.47
C ARG A 127 0.36 1.42 -5.94
N ILE A 128 0.21 1.80 -7.21
CA ILE A 128 0.88 2.97 -7.78
C ILE A 128 0.40 4.25 -7.10
N LEU A 129 -0.92 4.44 -6.96
CA LEU A 129 -1.50 5.59 -6.26
C LEU A 129 -1.00 5.67 -4.82
N HIS A 130 -1.05 4.56 -4.08
CA HIS A 130 -0.56 4.47 -2.70
C HIS A 130 0.93 4.83 -2.61
N SER A 131 1.78 4.25 -3.46
CA SER A 131 3.23 4.53 -3.48
C SER A 131 3.56 6.00 -3.79
N ALA A 132 2.68 6.70 -4.50
CA ALA A 132 2.83 8.10 -4.84
C ALA A 132 2.20 9.04 -3.79
N GLY A 133 1.67 8.52 -2.68
CA GLY A 133 0.92 9.28 -1.69
C GLY A 133 -0.38 9.89 -2.25
N GLN A 134 -0.90 9.35 -3.34
CA GLN A 134 -2.13 9.84 -3.98
C GLN A 134 -3.34 9.11 -3.41
N SER A 135 -4.42 9.86 -3.17
CA SER A 135 -5.68 9.27 -2.72
C SER A 135 -6.32 8.41 -3.82
N ILE A 136 -6.95 7.31 -3.40
CA ILE A 136 -7.71 6.44 -4.30
C ILE A 136 -9.03 7.12 -4.60
N SER A 137 -9.23 7.49 -5.87
CA SER A 137 -10.47 8.13 -6.30
C SER A 137 -11.68 7.21 -6.12
N PRO A 138 -12.86 7.74 -5.72
CA PRO A 138 -14.10 6.96 -5.58
C PRO A 138 -14.48 6.18 -6.85
N TYR A 139 -14.07 6.65 -8.03
CA TYR A 139 -14.31 5.95 -9.29
C TYR A 139 -13.76 4.53 -9.26
N TRP A 140 -12.59 4.31 -8.66
CA TRP A 140 -12.01 2.97 -8.53
C TRP A 140 -12.85 2.07 -7.63
N SER A 141 -13.48 2.64 -6.59
CA SER A 141 -14.43 1.91 -5.75
C SER A 141 -15.71 1.56 -6.51
N GLU A 142 -16.24 2.46 -7.33
CA GLU A 142 -17.42 2.21 -8.17
C GLU A 142 -17.14 1.12 -9.20
N VAL A 143 -15.97 1.15 -9.85
CA VAL A 143 -15.52 0.13 -10.79
C VAL A 143 -15.43 -1.23 -10.10
N LEU A 144 -14.76 -1.33 -8.95
CA LEU A 144 -14.72 -2.56 -8.15
C LEU A 144 -16.12 -3.04 -7.74
N GLY A 145 -17.01 -2.12 -7.36
CA GLY A 145 -18.39 -2.43 -7.02
C GLY A 145 -19.17 -3.01 -8.21
N SER A 146 -18.93 -2.50 -9.43
CA SER A 146 -19.56 -2.98 -10.67
C SER A 146 -19.07 -4.36 -11.12
N MET A 147 -17.87 -4.76 -10.70
CA MET A 147 -17.31 -6.08 -10.98
C MET A 147 -17.86 -7.18 -10.06
N TYR A 148 -18.74 -6.83 -9.12
CA TYR A 148 -19.35 -7.78 -8.20
C TYR A 148 -20.20 -8.81 -8.96
N ASN A 149 -19.61 -9.98 -9.22
CA ASN A 149 -20.30 -11.19 -9.63
C ASN A 149 -19.87 -12.34 -8.72
N GLY A 150 -20.71 -13.37 -8.55
CA GLY A 150 -20.52 -14.41 -7.53
C GLY A 150 -19.15 -15.09 -7.53
N ASN A 151 -18.50 -15.22 -8.68
CA ASN A 151 -17.15 -15.82 -8.79
C ASN A 151 -16.03 -14.83 -8.46
N ILE A 152 -16.11 -13.59 -8.93
CA ILE A 152 -15.11 -12.54 -8.64
C ILE A 152 -15.15 -12.15 -7.16
N ALA A 153 -16.36 -12.02 -6.60
CA ALA A 153 -16.58 -11.66 -5.20
C ALA A 153 -16.06 -12.70 -4.20
N ALA A 154 -15.89 -13.95 -4.64
CA ALA A 154 -15.33 -15.01 -3.81
C ALA A 154 -13.80 -14.91 -3.66
N SER A 155 -13.11 -14.26 -4.61
CA SER A 155 -11.64 -14.15 -4.59
C SER A 155 -11.14 -13.27 -3.45
N ASP A 156 -10.03 -13.68 -2.83
CA ASP A 156 -9.43 -12.91 -1.72
C ASP A 156 -8.84 -11.58 -2.22
N GLU A 157 -8.31 -11.54 -3.44
CA GLU A 157 -7.85 -10.31 -4.09
C GLU A 157 -8.98 -9.28 -4.21
N TYR A 158 -10.16 -9.69 -4.69
CA TYR A 158 -11.32 -8.79 -4.76
C TYR A 158 -11.69 -8.22 -3.39
N LYS A 159 -11.76 -9.07 -2.37
CA LYS A 159 -12.12 -8.64 -1.00
C LYS A 159 -11.13 -7.61 -0.47
N ARG A 160 -9.82 -7.84 -0.67
CA ARG A 160 -8.76 -6.90 -0.26
C ARG A 160 -8.88 -5.56 -0.99
N LEU A 161 -9.00 -5.58 -2.32
CA LEU A 161 -9.13 -4.35 -3.13
C LEU A 161 -10.40 -3.59 -2.80
N TYR A 162 -11.53 -4.29 -2.62
CA TYR A 162 -12.79 -3.68 -2.20
C TYR A 162 -12.67 -3.04 -0.81
N PHE A 163 -11.95 -3.70 0.11
CA PHE A 163 -11.72 -3.18 1.44
C PHE A 163 -10.83 -1.94 1.44
N ILE A 164 -9.73 -1.94 0.67
CA ILE A 164 -8.89 -0.74 0.45
C ILE A 164 -9.73 0.43 -0.11
N ALA A 165 -10.57 0.14 -1.10
CA ALA A 165 -11.46 1.13 -1.69
C ALA A 165 -12.46 1.70 -0.67
N PHE A 166 -13.02 0.84 0.20
CA PHE A 166 -13.91 1.25 1.29
C PHE A 166 -13.20 2.16 2.31
N LEU A 167 -11.97 1.81 2.71
CA LEU A 167 -11.16 2.59 3.66
C LEU A 167 -10.77 3.97 3.11
N SER A 168 -10.62 4.08 1.80
CA SER A 168 -10.26 5.33 1.12
C SER A 168 -11.43 6.31 1.02
N LYS A 169 -12.66 5.87 1.31
CA LYS A 169 -13.84 6.74 1.34
C LYS A 169 -13.92 7.49 2.66
N THR A 170 -14.23 8.77 2.58
CA THR A 170 -14.70 9.57 3.73
C THR A 170 -16.01 9.01 4.29
N ASP A 171 -16.26 9.16 5.59
CA ASP A 171 -17.42 8.56 6.25
C ASP A 171 -18.77 8.94 5.63
N TYR A 172 -18.91 10.16 5.10
CA TYR A 172 -20.14 10.61 4.43
C TYR A 172 -20.48 9.83 3.14
N ARG A 173 -19.50 9.14 2.54
CA ARG A 173 -19.64 8.37 1.28
C ARG A 173 -19.82 6.87 1.51
N LYS A 174 -19.71 6.39 2.75
CA LYS A 174 -19.87 4.96 3.07
C LYS A 174 -21.36 4.65 3.22
N SER A 175 -21.95 3.89 2.29
CA SER A 175 -23.37 3.50 2.39
C SER A 175 -23.57 2.38 3.42
N ALA A 176 -24.79 2.23 3.97
CA ALA A 176 -25.10 1.12 4.87
C ALA A 176 -24.90 -0.25 4.19
N GLU A 177 -25.25 -0.34 2.90
CA GLU A 177 -25.06 -1.54 2.08
C GLU A 177 -23.57 -1.89 1.93
N GLU A 178 -22.69 -0.91 1.77
CA GLU A 178 -21.24 -1.16 1.69
C GLU A 178 -20.68 -1.68 3.01
N LYS A 179 -21.17 -1.16 4.15
CA LYS A 179 -20.80 -1.68 5.48
C LYS A 179 -21.24 -3.13 5.64
N GLU A 180 -22.48 -3.44 5.30
CA GLU A 180 -23.03 -4.80 5.34
C GLU A 180 -22.24 -5.75 4.43
N ARG A 181 -21.85 -5.31 3.23
CA ARG A 181 -21.01 -6.11 2.31
C ARG A 181 -19.63 -6.38 2.91
N VAL A 182 -19.00 -5.38 3.51
CA VAL A 182 -17.70 -5.55 4.18
C VAL A 182 -17.84 -6.58 5.32
N GLU A 183 -18.87 -6.47 6.17
CA GLU A 183 -19.16 -7.43 7.24
C GLU A 183 -19.42 -8.85 6.70
N ALA A 184 -20.16 -8.95 5.59
CA ALA A 184 -20.41 -10.22 4.91
C ALA A 184 -19.13 -10.87 4.35
N PHE A 185 -18.14 -10.09 3.91
CA PHE A 185 -16.85 -10.62 3.49
C PHE A 185 -16.03 -11.15 4.67
N LEU A 186 -16.03 -10.46 5.81
CA LEU A 186 -15.32 -10.90 7.02
C LEU A 186 -15.84 -12.23 7.54
N SER A 187 -17.16 -12.42 7.55
CA SER A 187 -17.77 -13.66 8.03
C SER A 187 -17.45 -14.88 7.14
N LYS A 188 -16.98 -14.68 5.90
CA LYS A 188 -16.74 -15.72 4.90
C LYS A 188 -15.27 -15.94 4.54
N SER A 189 -14.32 -15.14 5.02
CA SER A 189 -12.90 -15.37 4.75
C SER A 189 -12.29 -16.41 5.70
N LYS A 190 -11.18 -17.04 5.30
CA LYS A 190 -10.44 -18.00 6.14
C LYS A 190 -10.11 -17.39 7.51
N ALA A 191 -10.16 -18.19 8.58
CA ALA A 191 -10.08 -17.73 9.97
C ALA A 191 -8.93 -16.74 10.25
N ALA A 192 -7.70 -17.00 9.77
CA ALA A 192 -6.58 -16.11 10.00
C ALA A 192 -6.73 -14.72 9.32
N HIS A 193 -7.16 -14.70 8.05
CA HIS A 193 -7.38 -13.45 7.32
C HIS A 193 -8.65 -12.72 7.78
N SER A 194 -9.72 -13.43 8.13
CA SER A 194 -10.92 -12.80 8.69
C SER A 194 -10.62 -12.10 10.01
N LEU A 195 -9.84 -12.73 10.89
CA LEU A 195 -9.44 -12.15 12.18
C LEU A 195 -8.57 -10.91 11.98
N PHE A 196 -7.62 -10.94 11.06
CA PHE A 196 -6.80 -9.78 10.72
C PHE A 196 -7.66 -8.61 10.20
N LEU A 197 -8.51 -8.85 9.22
CA LEU A 197 -9.41 -7.83 8.65
C LEU A 197 -10.44 -7.32 9.65
N LYS A 198 -10.99 -8.21 10.50
CA LYS A 198 -11.94 -7.85 11.57
C LYS A 198 -11.27 -6.95 12.60
N ASN A 199 -10.06 -7.31 13.05
CA ASN A 199 -9.27 -6.47 13.95
C ASN A 199 -8.98 -5.10 13.35
N ILE A 200 -8.75 -5.00 12.04
CA ILE A 200 -8.54 -3.73 11.37
C ILE A 200 -9.82 -2.86 11.39
N ILE A 201 -10.97 -3.43 11.06
CA ILE A 201 -12.24 -2.70 10.91
C ILE A 201 -12.79 -2.22 12.24
N GLU A 202 -12.79 -3.10 13.25
CA GLU A 202 -13.34 -2.77 14.57
C GLU A 202 -12.62 -1.59 15.22
N ASN A 203 -11.38 -1.31 14.81
CA ASN A 203 -10.53 -0.29 15.40
C ASN A 203 -10.39 0.98 14.54
N LEU A 204 -10.91 1.02 13.31
CA LEU A 204 -10.64 2.13 12.39
C LEU A 204 -11.35 3.45 12.72
N ASP A 205 -12.49 3.43 13.39
CA ASP A 205 -13.34 4.62 13.55
C ASP A 205 -13.95 4.74 14.97
N ARG A 206 -13.31 4.14 16.00
CA ARG A 206 -13.77 4.22 17.40
C ARG A 206 -12.88 5.11 18.24
N SER A 207 -13.42 6.22 18.74
CA SER A 207 -12.91 6.93 19.91
C SER A 207 -13.32 6.15 21.16
N TYR A 208 -12.42 5.34 21.72
CA TYR A 208 -12.73 4.58 22.93
C TYR A 208 -12.56 5.43 24.19
N GLU A 209 -13.63 5.49 25.00
CA GLU A 209 -13.50 5.50 26.45
C GLU A 209 -13.52 4.04 26.95
N ASN A 210 -12.69 3.74 27.94
CA ASN A 210 -12.43 2.42 28.52
C ASN A 210 -13.62 1.45 28.52
N ASP A 211 -13.52 0.38 27.73
CA ASP A 211 -14.01 -0.92 28.17
C ASP A 211 -12.81 -1.72 28.70
N HIS A 212 -12.67 -1.73 30.03
CA HIS A 212 -11.82 -2.68 30.73
C HIS A 212 -12.35 -4.11 30.49
N ASN A 213 -12.02 -4.68 29.32
CA ASN A 213 -12.29 -6.07 28.96
C ASN A 213 -11.00 -6.91 28.95
N ALA A 214 -10.01 -6.56 29.78
CA ALA A 214 -8.81 -7.37 29.98
C ALA A 214 -9.12 -8.82 30.37
N SER A 215 -10.31 -9.08 30.91
CA SER A 215 -10.80 -10.39 31.34
C SER A 215 -11.53 -11.21 30.26
N LYS A 216 -11.72 -10.70 29.02
CA LYS A 216 -12.36 -11.45 27.91
C LYS A 216 -11.43 -11.78 26.73
N VAL A 217 -10.17 -11.34 26.74
CA VAL A 217 -9.25 -11.45 25.58
C VAL A 217 -8.43 -12.75 25.56
N TYR A 218 -8.66 -13.67 26.49
CA TYR A 218 -8.05 -15.01 26.51
C TYR A 218 -9.01 -16.15 26.15
N GLU A 219 -10.14 -15.86 25.49
CA GLU A 219 -10.79 -16.93 24.73
C GLU A 219 -9.94 -17.20 23.48
N LYS A 220 -9.41 -18.43 23.42
CA LYS A 220 -8.49 -18.93 22.41
C LYS A 220 -9.13 -18.91 21.02
N ASP A 221 -9.11 -17.76 20.35
CA ASP A 221 -9.37 -17.66 18.91
C ASP A 221 -8.13 -18.03 18.06
N PHE A 222 -7.01 -18.37 18.72
CA PHE A 222 -5.76 -18.77 18.09
C PHE A 222 -5.41 -20.21 18.49
N ASP A 223 -5.19 -21.07 17.49
CA ASP A 223 -4.30 -22.21 17.68
C ASP A 223 -2.90 -21.65 17.89
N LEU A 224 -2.28 -21.93 19.03
CA LEU A 224 -0.90 -21.57 19.40
C LEU A 224 0.16 -22.24 18.49
N THR A 225 -0.24 -22.77 17.34
CA THR A 225 0.54 -23.64 16.48
C THR A 225 0.23 -23.38 15.00
N SER A 226 0.64 -22.21 14.48
CA SER A 226 1.08 -22.16 13.07
C SER A 226 2.60 -22.08 13.06
N VAL A 227 3.22 -23.03 12.38
CA VAL A 227 4.63 -23.44 12.45
C VAL A 227 5.57 -22.50 11.66
N GLU A 228 5.20 -21.24 11.46
CA GLU A 228 5.97 -20.32 10.62
C GLU A 228 6.25 -19.02 11.39
N ASP A 229 7.52 -18.85 11.76
CA ASP A 229 8.24 -17.69 12.30
C ASP A 229 7.46 -16.35 12.41
N TYR A 230 6.51 -16.29 13.35
CA TYR A 230 5.84 -15.05 13.72
C TYR A 230 6.77 -14.15 14.58
N VAL A 231 6.85 -12.84 14.26
CA VAL A 231 7.71 -11.87 14.97
C VAL A 231 6.95 -11.05 16.03
N MET A 232 7.16 -11.36 17.31
CA MET A 232 6.60 -10.61 18.44
C MET A 232 7.58 -9.57 18.98
N PRO A 233 7.16 -8.31 19.21
CA PRO A 233 7.96 -7.39 20.02
C PRO A 233 8.02 -7.90 21.46
N SER A 234 9.06 -7.53 22.20
CA SER A 234 9.15 -7.84 23.63
C SER A 234 7.90 -7.34 24.37
N VAL A 235 7.46 -8.09 25.38
CA VAL A 235 6.30 -7.74 26.23
C VAL A 235 6.42 -6.31 26.78
N ASP A 236 7.62 -5.89 27.18
CA ASP A 236 7.85 -4.53 27.70
C ASP A 236 7.55 -3.43 26.67
N VAL A 237 7.99 -3.61 25.42
CA VAL A 237 7.71 -2.67 24.32
C VAL A 237 6.21 -2.62 24.02
N TRP A 238 5.56 -3.78 24.05
CA TRP A 238 4.13 -3.91 23.81
C TRP A 238 3.30 -3.19 24.90
N ASP A 239 3.54 -3.52 26.16
CA ASP A 239 2.80 -2.95 27.29
C ASP A 239 3.04 -1.44 27.40
N ARG A 240 4.28 -1.01 27.12
CA ARG A 240 4.63 0.40 27.07
C ARG A 240 3.86 1.13 25.96
N LEU A 241 3.74 0.56 24.76
CA LEU A 241 2.99 1.17 23.65
C LEU A 241 1.53 1.46 24.04
N VAL A 242 0.88 0.49 24.70
CA VAL A 242 -0.50 0.64 25.18
C VAL A 242 -0.59 1.75 26.22
N LEU A 243 0.31 1.75 27.20
CA LEU A 243 0.31 2.75 28.28
C LEU A 243 0.55 4.18 27.75
N VAL A 244 1.50 4.36 26.82
CA VAL A 244 1.88 5.70 26.34
C VAL A 244 0.83 6.28 25.40
N SER A 245 0.13 5.44 24.63
CA SER A 245 -0.97 5.89 23.78
C SER A 245 -2.16 6.35 24.59
N GLN A 246 -2.49 5.66 25.69
CA GLN A 246 -3.51 6.09 26.65
C GLN A 246 -3.18 7.44 27.29
N ASN A 247 -1.90 7.68 27.60
CA ASN A 247 -1.42 8.96 28.10
C ASN A 247 -1.34 10.05 27.02
N ARG A 248 -1.70 9.74 25.77
CA ARG A 248 -1.64 10.63 24.60
C ARG A 248 -0.24 11.17 24.28
N ASN A 249 0.80 10.41 24.61
CA ASN A 249 2.18 10.74 24.27
C ASN A 249 2.48 10.42 22.80
N ILE A 250 2.11 11.32 21.87
CA ILE A 250 2.22 11.12 20.42
C ILE A 250 3.61 10.63 19.99
N GLY A 251 4.68 11.31 20.44
CA GLY A 251 6.05 10.99 20.00
C GLY A 251 6.54 9.62 20.46
N GLU A 252 6.21 9.21 21.69
CA GLU A 252 6.60 7.91 22.23
C GLU A 252 5.79 6.78 21.58
N THR A 253 4.51 7.02 21.29
CA THR A 253 3.66 6.11 20.51
C THR A 253 4.24 5.86 19.12
N ILE A 254 4.65 6.91 18.40
CA ILE A 254 5.26 6.75 17.06
C ILE A 254 6.52 5.89 17.16
N LEU A 255 7.42 6.23 18.08
CA LEU A 255 8.70 5.51 18.24
C LEU A 255 8.50 4.03 18.57
N LEU A 256 7.63 3.71 19.53
CA LEU A 256 7.36 2.33 19.94
C LEU A 256 6.64 1.54 18.84
N SER A 257 5.71 2.16 18.11
CA SER A 257 5.11 1.54 16.92
C SER A 257 6.14 1.23 15.85
N THR A 258 7.09 2.14 15.58
CA THR A 258 8.18 1.88 14.64
C THR A 258 9.04 0.71 15.09
N PHE A 259 9.39 0.61 16.37
CA PHE A 259 10.13 -0.54 16.90
C PHE A 259 9.32 -1.84 16.83
N ALA A 260 8.03 -1.79 17.14
CA ALA A 260 7.15 -2.96 17.11
C ALA A 260 6.96 -3.53 15.70
N LEU A 261 7.03 -2.67 14.67
CA LEU A 261 6.91 -3.04 13.26
C LEU A 261 8.27 -3.21 12.56
N GLN A 262 9.39 -3.09 13.28
CA GLN A 262 10.70 -3.10 12.65
C GLN A 262 11.10 -4.52 12.19
N GLY A 263 11.54 -4.64 10.93
CA GLY A 263 12.41 -5.73 10.49
C GLY A 263 11.72 -6.98 9.94
N ALA A 264 10.38 -7.00 9.83
CA ALA A 264 9.64 -8.07 9.17
C ALA A 264 8.58 -7.49 8.21
N PRO A 265 8.20 -8.20 7.14
CA PRO A 265 7.04 -7.84 6.31
C PRO A 265 5.73 -7.99 7.12
N ILE A 266 4.68 -7.27 6.72
CA ILE A 266 3.47 -7.13 7.54
C ILE A 266 2.69 -8.44 7.74
N ASP A 267 2.78 -9.35 6.78
CA ASP A 267 2.19 -10.69 6.78
C ASP A 267 2.83 -11.65 7.80
N ARG A 268 4.03 -11.29 8.31
CA ARG A 268 4.74 -12.05 9.36
C ARG A 268 4.51 -11.52 10.76
N PHE A 269 3.73 -10.46 10.92
CA PHE A 269 3.31 -10.00 12.25
C PHE A 269 2.03 -10.69 12.70
N TYR A 270 1.87 -10.79 14.01
CA TYR A 270 0.72 -11.37 14.68
C TYR A 270 -0.33 -10.31 14.59
N PRO A 271 -1.55 -10.71 14.24
CA PRO A 271 -2.64 -9.77 14.11
C PRO A 271 -2.82 -8.84 15.33
N GLY A 272 -2.48 -9.31 16.54
CA GLY A 272 -2.55 -8.48 17.75
C GLY A 272 -1.52 -7.35 17.83
N VAL A 273 -0.33 -7.48 17.23
CA VAL A 273 0.66 -6.38 17.17
C VAL A 273 0.12 -5.25 16.31
N LEU A 274 -0.28 -5.59 15.08
CA LEU A 274 -0.81 -4.59 14.16
C LEU A 274 -2.06 -3.93 14.75
N ARG A 275 -2.97 -4.72 15.32
CA ARG A 275 -4.15 -4.20 16.03
C ARG A 275 -3.76 -3.15 17.07
N ASN A 276 -2.80 -3.43 17.93
CA ASN A 276 -2.43 -2.52 19.01
C ASN A 276 -1.68 -1.29 18.52
N VAL A 277 -0.89 -1.40 17.45
CA VAL A 277 -0.28 -0.25 16.79
C VAL A 277 -1.37 0.67 16.20
N LEU A 278 -2.33 0.10 15.46
CA LEU A 278 -3.45 0.86 14.87
C LEU A 278 -4.30 1.53 15.95
N MET A 279 -4.66 0.79 17.01
CA MET A 279 -5.37 1.35 18.17
C MET A 279 -4.58 2.49 18.82
N SER A 280 -3.27 2.33 18.96
CA SER A 280 -2.42 3.34 19.59
C SER A 280 -2.36 4.62 18.75
N PHE A 281 -2.24 4.49 17.43
CA PHE A 281 -2.32 5.62 16.50
C PHE A 281 -3.67 6.33 16.55
N ASN A 282 -4.79 5.59 16.52
CA ASN A 282 -6.12 6.19 16.62
C ASN A 282 -6.32 6.90 17.96
N THR A 283 -5.85 6.32 19.07
CA THR A 283 -5.94 6.92 20.42
C THR A 283 -5.26 8.28 20.49
N VAL A 284 -4.13 8.46 19.80
CA VAL A 284 -3.37 9.71 19.78
C VAL A 284 -3.75 10.65 18.62
N GLY A 285 -4.81 10.33 17.86
CA GLY A 285 -5.33 11.15 16.77
C GLY A 285 -4.63 10.98 15.42
N LEU A 286 -3.80 9.94 15.25
CA LEU A 286 -3.09 9.61 14.01
C LEU A 286 -3.92 8.67 13.10
N THR A 287 -5.21 8.97 12.92
CA THR A 287 -6.14 8.10 12.17
C THR A 287 -5.76 7.94 10.69
N ASN A 288 -5.20 8.98 10.06
CA ASN A 288 -4.75 8.88 8.68
C ASN A 288 -3.56 7.90 8.53
N VAL A 289 -2.60 7.96 9.46
CA VAL A 289 -1.45 7.02 9.49
C VAL A 289 -1.93 5.60 9.72
N SER A 290 -2.91 5.40 10.62
CA SER A 290 -3.54 4.09 10.82
C SER A 290 -4.16 3.57 9.52
N ARG A 291 -4.89 4.41 8.78
CA ARG A 291 -5.52 4.03 7.50
C ARG A 291 -4.49 3.69 6.43
N GLU A 292 -3.42 4.49 6.31
CA GLU A 292 -2.32 4.23 5.37
C GLU A 292 -1.63 2.89 5.67
N LEU A 293 -1.28 2.63 6.93
CA LEU A 293 -0.65 1.38 7.34
C LEU A 293 -1.53 0.16 7.03
N ILE A 294 -2.85 0.30 7.15
CA ILE A 294 -3.80 -0.77 6.79
C ILE A 294 -3.82 -1.00 5.27
N VAL A 295 -3.86 0.07 4.48
CA VAL A 295 -3.84 -0.06 3.02
C VAL A 295 -2.55 -0.75 2.58
N GLU A 296 -1.41 -0.37 3.15
CA GLU A 296 -0.14 -1.05 2.94
C GLU A 296 -0.23 -2.55 3.30
N ALA A 297 -0.77 -2.87 4.48
CA ALA A 297 -0.95 -4.25 4.91
C ALA A 297 -1.76 -5.10 3.94
N LEU A 298 -2.86 -4.55 3.42
CA LEU A 298 -3.75 -5.22 2.49
C LEU A 298 -3.16 -5.39 1.09
N LEU A 299 -2.16 -4.60 0.74
CA LEU A 299 -1.45 -4.67 -0.54
C LEU A 299 -0.28 -5.66 -0.53
N GLU A 300 0.25 -5.98 0.66
CA GLU A 300 1.36 -6.95 0.83
C GLU A 300 0.90 -8.40 0.99
N ILE A 301 -0.27 -8.63 1.62
CA ILE A 301 -0.91 -9.96 1.74
C ILE A 301 -1.43 -10.40 0.36
#